data_AF-A0A7K1GS97-F1
#
_entry.id   AF-A0A7K1GS97-F1
#
_cell.length_a   1.000
_cell.length_b   1.000
_cell.length_c   1.000
_cell.angle_alpha   90.00
_cell.angle_beta   90.00
_cell.angle_gamma   90.00
#
_symmetry.space_group_name_H-M   'P 1'
#
loop_
_entity.id
_entity.type
_entity.pdbx_description
1 polymer ?
#
loop_
_entity_poly.entity_id
_entity_poly.type
_entity_poly.pdbx_seq_one_letter_code
_entity_poly.pdbx_strand_id
1 'polypeptide(L)'
;VIMHHNVEDAGRALSSALDSRVGYIGAVGSKQMQVTRANWLAYRGYSDISRIYGPAGLPIGAKSPSEIAISILAEAMAAIHRQKPA
;
A
#
# COMPACT_ATOMS: atom_id res chain seq x y z
N VAL A 1 -6.32 2.48 2.07
CA VAL A 1 -5.20 3.13 1.34
C VAL A 1 -4.61 4.20 2.24
N ILE A 2 -3.29 4.23 2.42
CA ILE A 2 -2.59 5.18 3.29
C ILE A 2 -1.95 6.27 2.44
N MET A 3 -2.31 7.52 2.74
CA MET A 3 -1.94 8.71 1.96
C MET A 3 -1.26 9.77 2.85
N HIS A 4 -0.43 9.33 3.81
CA HIS A 4 0.25 10.20 4.76
C HIS A 4 1.73 10.35 4.45
N HIS A 5 2.28 11.56 4.57
CA HIS A 5 3.69 11.85 4.23
C HIS A 5 4.66 11.67 5.42
N ASN A 6 4.17 11.76 6.67
CA ASN A 6 4.96 11.40 7.84
C ASN A 6 5.19 9.88 7.90
N VAL A 7 6.44 9.47 8.04
CA VAL A 7 6.87 8.06 8.03
C VAL A 7 6.33 7.29 9.24
N GLU A 8 6.32 7.90 10.42
CA GLU A 8 5.89 7.25 11.65
C GLU A 8 4.38 7.00 11.62
N ASP A 9 3.59 8.01 11.27
CA ASP A 9 2.13 7.86 11.19
C ASP A 9 1.74 6.85 10.11
N ALA A 10 2.37 6.91 8.94
CA ALA A 10 2.16 5.94 7.88
C ALA A 10 2.60 4.53 8.31
N GLY A 11 3.73 4.41 9.01
CA GLY A 11 4.25 3.16 9.54
C GLY A 11 3.29 2.50 10.51
N ARG A 12 2.74 3.25 11.48
CA ARG A 12 1.73 2.76 12.44
C ARG A 12 0.44 2.30 11.74
N ALA A 13 0.01 3.00 10.69
CA ALA A 13 -1.15 2.60 9.91
C ALA A 13 -0.87 1.33 9.09
N LEU A 14 0.33 1.20 8.50
CA LEU A 14 0.74 0.02 7.74
C LEU A 14 0.88 -1.20 8.62
N SER A 15 1.47 -1.06 9.82
CA SER A 15 1.62 -2.14 10.79
C SER A 15 0.25 -2.67 11.23
N SER A 16 -0.67 -1.77 11.60
CA SER A 16 -2.06 -2.13 11.93
C SER A 16 -2.78 -2.83 10.78
N ALA A 17 -2.58 -2.38 9.54
CA ALA A 17 -3.16 -3.02 8.37
C ALA A 17 -2.58 -4.43 8.12
N LEU A 18 -1.27 -4.62 8.30
CA LEU A 18 -0.59 -5.92 8.17
C LEU A 18 -1.09 -6.94 9.19
N ASP A 19 -1.33 -6.51 10.44
CA ASP A 19 -1.85 -7.37 11.51
C ASP A 19 -3.33 -7.75 11.32
N SER A 20 -4.01 -7.08 10.38
CA SER A 20 -5.41 -7.31 10.08
C SER A 20 -5.62 -8.24 8.88
N ARG A 21 -6.88 -8.66 8.69
CA ARG A 21 -7.31 -9.47 7.53
C ARG A 21 -7.82 -8.63 6.34
N VAL A 22 -7.46 -7.34 6.25
CA VAL A 22 -7.89 -6.51 5.12
C VAL A 22 -7.38 -7.07 3.80
N GLY A 23 -8.23 -7.07 2.77
CA GLY A 23 -7.91 -7.67 1.47
C GLY A 23 -6.94 -6.85 0.61
N TYR A 24 -6.62 -5.61 0.98
CA TYR A 24 -5.71 -4.76 0.21
C TYR A 24 -5.06 -3.67 1.09
N ILE A 25 -3.75 -3.51 0.98
CA ILE A 25 -2.97 -2.48 1.71
C ILE A 25 -2.21 -1.63 0.69
N GLY A 26 -2.86 -0.59 0.15
CA GLY A 26 -2.21 0.37 -0.74
C GLY A 26 -1.55 1.52 0.04
N ALA A 27 -0.32 1.87 -0.32
CA ALA A 27 0.40 3.03 0.18
C ALA A 27 0.77 3.98 -0.97
N VAL A 28 0.27 5.22 -0.94
CA VAL A 28 0.64 6.24 -1.94
C VAL A 28 1.99 6.85 -1.57
N GLY A 29 2.82 7.14 -2.59
CA GLY A 29 4.14 7.73 -2.38
C GLY A 29 5.14 7.43 -3.47
N SER A 30 6.25 8.19 -3.48
CA SER A 30 7.40 7.87 -4.33
C SER A 30 8.02 6.52 -3.92
N LYS A 31 8.78 5.91 -4.82
CA LYS A 31 9.56 4.69 -4.52
C LYS A 31 10.45 4.87 -3.29
N GLN A 32 11.07 6.05 -3.15
CA GLN A 32 11.90 6.37 -1.99
C GLN A 32 11.09 6.34 -0.68
N MET A 33 9.87 6.89 -0.67
CA MET A 33 9.02 6.87 0.52
C MET A 33 8.62 5.43 0.90
N GLN A 34 8.45 4.55 -0.09
CA GLN A 34 8.20 3.13 0.20
C GLN A 34 9.39 2.45 0.86
N VAL A 35 10.61 2.72 0.40
CA VAL A 35 11.84 2.19 1.02
C VAL A 35 11.94 2.67 2.47
N THR A 36 11.71 3.96 2.73
CA THR A 36 11.76 4.51 4.09
C THR A 36 10.72 3.85 5.01
N ARG A 37 9.49 3.63 4.51
CA ARG A 37 8.43 2.93 5.28
C ARG A 37 8.77 1.46 5.51
N ALA A 38 9.32 0.76 4.51
CA ALA A 38 9.77 -0.62 4.64
C ALA A 38 10.86 -0.75 5.72
N ASN A 39 11.83 0.16 5.72
CA ASN A 39 12.87 0.20 6.76
C ASN A 39 12.29 0.46 8.16
N TRP A 40 11.33 1.38 8.27
CA TRP A 40 10.63 1.66 9.53
C TRP A 40 9.89 0.43 10.06
N LEU A 41 9.18 -0.29 9.17
CA LEU A 41 8.47 -1.53 9.51
C LEU A 41 9.45 -2.65 9.91
N ALA A 42 10.54 -2.83 9.15
CA ALA A 42 11.57 -3.81 9.43
C ALA A 42 12.22 -3.59 10.81
N TYR A 43 12.51 -2.33 11.17
CA TYR A 43 13.02 -1.97 12.50
C TYR A 43 12.05 -2.37 13.63
N ARG A 44 10.76 -2.52 13.34
CA ARG A 44 9.72 -2.94 14.28
C ARG A 44 9.38 -4.44 14.20
N GLY A 45 10.15 -5.22 13.44
CA GLY A 45 10.01 -6.67 13.36
C GLY A 45 9.06 -7.19 12.27
N TYR A 46 8.54 -6.32 11.39
CA TYR A 46 7.78 -6.77 10.22
C TYR A 46 8.74 -7.25 9.13
N SER A 47 8.82 -8.57 8.94
CA SER A 47 9.66 -9.21 7.93
C SER A 47 8.91 -9.48 6.60
N ASP A 48 7.61 -9.77 6.66
CA ASP A 48 6.76 -9.92 5.48
C ASP A 48 5.87 -8.69 5.29
N ILE A 49 6.22 -7.89 4.29
CA ILE A 49 5.45 -6.72 3.86
C ILE A 49 4.86 -6.91 2.45
N SER A 50 4.82 -8.15 1.94
CA SER A 50 4.38 -8.48 0.57
C SER A 50 2.93 -8.07 0.28
N ARG A 51 2.10 -7.91 1.32
CA ARG A 51 0.72 -7.41 1.24
C ARG A 51 0.62 -5.90 1.00
N ILE A 52 1.71 -5.13 1.14
CA ILE A 52 1.74 -3.69 0.89
C ILE A 52 2.02 -3.42 -0.59
N TYR A 53 1.08 -2.73 -1.24
CA TYR A 53 1.20 -2.27 -2.61
C TYR A 53 1.68 -0.81 -2.61
N GLY A 54 2.84 -0.56 -3.22
CA GLY A 54 3.50 0.74 -3.14
C GLY A 54 4.50 0.98 -4.28
N PRO A 55 4.40 2.11 -5.02
CA PRO A 55 3.31 3.07 -5.06
C PRO A 55 1.97 2.41 -5.43
N ALA A 56 0.93 2.68 -4.63
CA ALA A 56 -0.39 2.10 -4.89
C ALA A 56 -0.97 2.55 -6.23
N GLY A 57 -1.55 1.59 -6.95
CA GLY A 57 -2.27 1.80 -8.20
C GLY A 57 -1.54 1.27 -9.44
N LEU A 58 -2.34 0.84 -10.42
CA LEU A 58 -1.84 0.31 -11.67
C LEU A 58 -1.07 1.37 -12.49
N PRO A 59 -0.05 0.96 -13.29
CA PRO A 59 0.78 1.88 -14.07
C PRO A 59 0.06 2.34 -15.35
N ILE A 60 -1.04 3.09 -15.20
CA ILE A 60 -1.86 3.61 -16.31
C ILE A 60 -1.39 4.97 -16.84
N GLY A 61 -0.24 5.47 -16.36
CA GLY A 61 0.23 6.82 -16.70
C GLY A 61 -0.57 7.96 -16.06
N ALA A 62 -1.24 7.69 -14.93
CA ALA A 62 -2.09 8.64 -14.20
C ALA A 62 -1.33 9.93 -13.81
N LYS A 63 -1.96 11.08 -14.02
CA LYS A 63 -1.43 12.41 -13.68
C LYS A 63 -2.36 13.20 -12.77
N SER A 64 -3.67 13.04 -12.94
CA SER A 64 -4.68 13.71 -12.12
C SER A 64 -5.05 12.88 -10.88
N PRO A 65 -5.55 13.51 -9.81
CA PRO A 65 -6.05 12.79 -8.63
C PRO A 65 -7.12 11.74 -8.96
N SER A 66 -8.02 12.04 -9.92
CA SER A 66 -9.07 11.11 -10.35
C SER A 66 -8.50 9.87 -11.06
N GLU A 67 -7.50 10.04 -11.93
CA GLU A 67 -6.82 8.91 -12.58
C GLU A 67 -6.07 8.05 -11.56
N ILE A 68 -5.43 8.68 -10.57
CA ILE A 68 -4.76 7.97 -9.47
C ILE A 68 -5.78 7.18 -8.64
N ALA A 69 -6.94 7.77 -8.33
CA ALA A 69 -7.99 7.08 -7.60
C ALA A 69 -8.50 5.84 -8.36
N ILE A 70 -8.74 5.97 -9.67
CA ILE A 70 -9.16 4.86 -10.53
C ILE A 70 -8.09 3.76 -10.58
N SER A 71 -6.81 4.12 -10.73
CA SER A 71 -5.72 3.14 -10.78
C SER A 71 -5.59 2.33 -9.48
N ILE A 72 -5.80 2.98 -8.33
CA ILE A 72 -5.79 2.35 -7.00
C ILE A 72 -7.00 1.44 -6.82
N LEU A 73 -8.20 1.87 -7.22
CA LEU A 73 -9.41 1.04 -7.14
C LEU A 73 -9.28 -0.22 -8.00
N ALA A 74 -8.73 -0.08 -9.21
CA ALA A 74 -8.48 -1.21 -10.09
C ALA A 74 -7.48 -2.22 -9.49
N GLU A 75 -6.38 -1.73 -8.91
CA GLU A 75 -5.41 -2.58 -8.21
C GLU A 75 -6.03 -3.31 -7.00
N ALA A 76 -6.82 -2.59 -6.19
CA ALA A 76 -7.49 -3.15 -5.03
C ALA A 76 -8.46 -4.28 -5.42
N MET A 77 -9.30 -4.05 -6.43
CA MET A 77 -10.25 -5.06 -6.93
C MET A 77 -9.52 -6.31 -7.45
N ALA A 78 -8.44 -6.12 -8.21
CA ALA A 78 -7.64 -7.22 -8.73
C ALA A 78 -6.98 -8.03 -7.60
N ALA A 79 -6.43 -7.36 -6.59
CA ALA A 79 -5.82 -7.99 -5.42
C ALA A 79 -6.84 -8.81 -4.61
N ILE A 80 -8.01 -8.24 -4.35
CA ILE A 80 -9.09 -8.89 -3.58
C ILE A 80 -9.63 -10.12 -4.34
N HIS A 81 -9.82 -10.02 -5.65
CA HIS A 81 -10.30 -11.16 -6.45
C HIS A 81 -9.30 -12.30 -6.54
N ARG A 82 -7.99 -12.01 -6.61
CA ARG A 82 -6.94 -13.04 -6.59
C ARG A 82 -6.83 -13.78 -5.25
N GLN A 83 -7.29 -13.16 -4.16
CA GLN A 83 -7.27 -13.77 -2.83
C GLN A 83 -8.46 -14.70 -2.57
N LYS A 84 -9.55 -14.62 -3.36
CA LYS A 84 -10.65 -15.57 -3.25
C LYS A 84 -10.24 -16.90 -3.88
N PRO A 85 -10.20 -18.02 -3.13
CA PRO A 85 -10.14 -19.33 -3.76
C PRO A 85 -11.40 -19.53 -4.60
N ALA A 86 -11.24 -20.13 -5.78
CA ALA A 86 -12.35 -20.49 -6.66
C ALA A 86 -13.33 -21.44 -5.97
#